data_AF-A0A8H7CH93-F1
#
_entry.id   AF-A0A8H7CH93-F1
#
_cell.length_a   1.000
_cell.length_b   1.000
_cell.length_c   1.000
_cell.angle_alpha   90.00
_cell.angle_beta   90.00
_cell.angle_gamma   90.00
#
_symmetry.space_group_name_H-M   'P 1'
#
loop_
_entity.id
_entity.type
_entity.pdbx_description
1 polymer ?
#
loop_
_entity_poly.entity_id
_entity_poly.type
_entity_poly.pdbx_seq_one_letter_code
_entity_poly.pdbx_strand_id
1 'polypeptide(L)'
;MYFNAIFSTLFVAAASVAATTNFSSASVALAGGFTEKDCYGAPTPPWKTGHHPGWYYGSGTAPKGISCVLDSFFCELLNLFPSGYHCPSPPPPTPPHSPPPPAPYTQVKDFYNLECTAQVDSYLTYGLVDTVDDCYAMCNSVSGCTFFNTYHDVNGKLTCALFSSCLTAACADNCGGQTQPDGSIDYITQSTGYCKAGY
;
A
#
# COMPACT_ATOMS: atom_id res chain seq x y z
N MET A 1 -66.81 -3.14 6.76
CA MET A 1 -65.90 -2.14 7.36
C MET A 1 -65.85 -2.46 8.85
N TYR A 2 -64.79 -2.93 9.50
CA TYR A 2 -63.35 -2.95 9.26
C TYR A 2 -62.75 -4.26 9.85
N PHE A 3 -61.79 -4.87 9.16
CA PHE A 3 -60.92 -5.93 9.69
C PHE A 3 -59.70 -5.27 10.37
N ASN A 4 -59.43 -5.57 11.64
CA ASN A 4 -58.19 -5.19 12.32
C ASN A 4 -57.20 -6.36 12.22
N ALA A 5 -56.13 -6.19 11.46
CA ALA A 5 -55.00 -7.12 11.41
C ALA A 5 -54.03 -6.83 12.56
N ILE A 6 -53.71 -7.86 13.35
CA ILE A 6 -52.66 -7.81 14.38
C ILE A 6 -51.33 -8.13 13.68
N PHE A 7 -50.42 -7.16 13.59
CA PHE A 7 -49.05 -7.39 13.18
C PHE A 7 -48.18 -7.69 14.41
N SER A 8 -47.76 -8.95 14.56
CA SER A 8 -46.72 -9.34 15.51
C SER A 8 -45.34 -9.10 14.88
N THR A 9 -44.59 -8.13 15.39
CA THR A 9 -43.18 -7.92 15.02
C THR A 9 -42.27 -8.84 15.84
N LEU A 10 -41.63 -9.79 15.17
CA LEU A 10 -40.51 -10.56 15.72
C LEU A 10 -39.29 -9.63 15.85
N PHE A 11 -38.86 -9.32 17.07
CA PHE A 11 -37.53 -8.75 17.30
C PHE A 11 -36.51 -9.89 17.32
N VAL A 12 -35.70 -10.00 16.26
CA VAL A 12 -34.48 -10.82 16.30
C VAL A 12 -33.46 -10.02 17.09
N ALA A 13 -33.26 -10.37 18.36
CA ALA A 13 -32.13 -9.90 19.14
C ALA A 13 -30.85 -10.56 18.59
N ALA A 14 -30.20 -9.90 17.64
CA ALA A 14 -28.83 -10.23 17.28
C ALA A 14 -27.94 -9.80 18.45
N ALA A 15 -27.53 -10.76 19.29
CA ALA A 15 -26.46 -10.55 20.25
C ALA A 15 -25.16 -10.35 19.47
N SER A 16 -24.82 -9.11 19.14
CA SER A 16 -23.49 -8.75 18.71
C SER A 16 -22.55 -8.93 19.91
N VAL A 17 -21.67 -9.92 19.83
CA VAL A 17 -20.51 -9.99 20.72
C VAL A 17 -19.65 -8.78 20.36
N ALA A 18 -19.82 -7.68 21.09
CA ALA A 18 -18.96 -6.52 20.98
C ALA A 18 -17.60 -6.92 21.57
N ALA A 19 -16.68 -7.37 20.72
CA ALA A 19 -15.27 -7.34 21.05
C ALA A 19 -14.93 -5.88 21.35
N THR A 20 -14.68 -5.54 22.61
CA THR A 20 -14.25 -4.19 23.00
C THR A 20 -12.80 -4.01 22.60
N THR A 21 -12.58 -3.70 21.34
CA THR A 21 -11.31 -3.20 20.84
C THR A 21 -11.20 -1.73 21.25
N ASN A 22 -10.24 -1.41 22.12
CA ASN A 22 -9.98 -0.03 22.53
C ASN A 22 -9.26 0.72 21.40
N PHE A 23 -10.01 1.12 20.37
CA PHE A 23 -9.47 1.96 19.30
C PHE A 23 -9.31 3.40 19.78
N SER A 24 -8.15 4.01 19.53
CA SER A 24 -8.00 5.45 19.69
C SER A 24 -8.71 6.16 18.54
N SER A 25 -9.34 7.30 18.79
CA SER A 25 -9.97 8.12 17.73
C SER A 25 -8.96 8.54 16.66
N ALA A 26 -7.70 8.76 17.04
CA ALA A 26 -6.61 9.05 16.12
C ALA A 26 -6.30 7.86 15.19
N SER A 27 -6.31 6.63 15.72
CA SER A 27 -6.07 5.42 14.94
C SER A 27 -7.20 5.12 13.96
N VAL A 28 -8.45 5.39 14.36
CA VAL A 28 -9.62 5.27 13.47
C VAL A 28 -9.60 6.34 12.38
N ALA A 29 -9.26 7.59 12.73
CA ALA A 29 -9.13 8.65 11.75
C ALA A 29 -8.02 8.37 10.74
N LEU A 30 -6.88 7.84 11.20
CA LEU A 30 -5.78 7.44 10.34
C LEU A 30 -6.16 6.27 9.43
N ALA A 31 -6.81 5.23 9.97
CA ALA A 31 -7.36 4.13 9.16
C ALA A 31 -8.35 4.62 8.10
N GLY A 32 -9.16 5.63 8.45
CA GLY A 32 -10.08 6.29 7.51
C GLY A 32 -9.39 7.07 6.39
N GLY A 33 -8.10 7.38 6.51
CA GLY A 33 -7.28 8.00 5.46
C GLY A 33 -6.57 6.98 4.55
N PHE A 34 -6.67 5.68 4.84
CA PHE A 34 -6.16 4.61 3.98
C PHE A 34 -7.23 4.11 3.01
N THR A 35 -7.77 5.02 2.20
CA THR A 35 -8.75 4.70 1.16
C THR A 35 -8.16 4.90 -0.23
N GLU A 36 -8.78 4.26 -1.24
CA GLU A 36 -8.43 4.46 -2.65
C GLU A 36 -8.53 5.94 -3.05
N LYS A 37 -9.50 6.66 -2.48
CA LYS A 37 -9.74 8.09 -2.76
C LYS A 37 -8.60 8.99 -2.26
N ASP A 38 -7.93 8.57 -1.18
CA ASP A 38 -6.84 9.31 -0.55
C ASP A 38 -5.47 8.78 -0.98
N CYS A 39 -5.42 7.95 -2.04
CA CYS A 39 -4.21 7.23 -2.47
C CYS A 39 -3.51 6.57 -1.28
N TYR A 40 -4.31 6.07 -0.36
CA TYR A 40 -3.86 5.38 0.84
C TYR A 40 -2.81 6.15 1.66
N GLY A 41 -3.09 7.43 1.87
CA GLY A 41 -2.24 8.35 2.62
C GLY A 41 -1.18 9.07 1.79
N ALA A 42 -1.10 8.82 0.47
CA ALA A 42 -0.14 9.46 -0.44
C ALA A 42 -0.85 10.11 -1.66
N PRO A 43 -1.75 11.09 -1.48
CA PRO A 43 -2.51 11.69 -2.59
C PRO A 43 -1.65 12.49 -3.58
N THR A 44 -0.48 12.95 -3.14
CA THR A 44 0.48 13.66 -4.00
C THR A 44 1.57 12.68 -4.44
N PRO A 45 1.69 12.38 -5.75
CA PRO A 45 2.67 11.40 -6.23
C PRO A 45 4.11 11.90 -6.06
N PRO A 46 5.10 10.99 -6.05
CA PRO A 46 6.48 11.30 -5.62
C PRO A 46 7.22 12.30 -6.51
N TRP A 47 6.77 12.54 -7.75
CA TRP A 47 7.36 13.54 -8.66
C TRP A 47 6.75 14.95 -8.51
N LYS A 48 5.88 15.19 -7.53
CA LYS A 48 5.21 16.47 -7.30
C LYS A 48 5.65 17.09 -5.98
N THR A 49 5.83 18.42 -5.97
CA THR A 49 6.18 19.16 -4.75
C THR A 49 5.18 18.90 -3.61
N GLY A 50 5.70 18.69 -2.39
CA GLY A 50 4.87 18.42 -1.20
C GLY A 50 4.41 16.97 -1.07
N HIS A 51 4.95 16.06 -1.90
CA HIS A 51 4.75 14.62 -1.74
C HIS A 51 5.26 14.14 -0.38
N HIS A 52 4.59 13.13 0.16
CA HIS A 52 5.05 12.36 1.31
C HIS A 52 4.54 10.92 1.17
N PRO A 53 5.34 9.92 1.60
CA PRO A 53 4.89 8.54 1.61
C PRO A 53 3.72 8.40 2.58
N GLY A 54 2.73 7.60 2.21
CA GLY A 54 1.54 7.42 3.06
C GLY A 54 1.83 6.58 4.30
N TRP A 55 2.78 5.65 4.19
CA TRP A 55 3.05 4.66 5.22
C TRP A 55 4.42 4.00 5.07
N TYR A 56 4.83 3.33 6.14
CA TYR A 56 6.01 2.49 6.20
C TYR A 56 5.62 1.04 6.51
N TYR A 57 6.22 0.11 5.78
CA TYR A 57 6.07 -1.33 5.98
C TYR A 57 7.44 -2.00 5.95
N GLY A 58 7.96 -2.26 7.14
CA GLY A 58 9.26 -2.88 7.34
C GLY A 58 9.49 -3.21 8.81
N SER A 59 10.54 -3.99 9.07
CA SER A 59 10.95 -4.42 10.42
C SER A 59 11.68 -3.33 11.22
N GLY A 60 12.10 -2.25 10.56
CA GLY A 60 12.79 -1.13 11.17
C GLY A 60 11.87 -0.08 11.81
N THR A 61 12.46 1.05 12.20
CA THR A 61 11.71 2.21 12.69
C THR A 61 11.20 3.04 11.52
N ALA A 62 9.90 3.31 11.49
CA ALA A 62 9.31 4.24 10.54
C ALA A 62 9.95 5.63 10.68
N PRO A 63 10.22 6.35 9.58
CA PRO A 63 10.68 7.73 9.67
C PRO A 63 9.65 8.62 10.37
N LYS A 64 10.13 9.69 11.00
CA LYS A 64 9.28 10.60 11.78
C LYS A 64 8.13 11.14 10.93
N GLY A 65 6.91 11.01 11.42
CA GLY A 65 5.70 11.50 10.74
C GLY A 65 5.10 10.53 9.72
N ILE A 66 5.72 9.37 9.49
CA ILE A 66 5.17 8.29 8.68
C ILE A 66 4.63 7.21 9.60
N SER A 67 3.40 6.76 9.33
CA SER A 67 2.77 5.70 10.13
C SER A 67 3.32 4.33 9.74
N CYS A 68 3.75 3.55 10.74
CA CYS A 68 4.13 2.16 10.54
C CYS A 68 2.86 1.29 10.48
N VAL A 69 2.63 0.62 9.36
CA VAL A 69 1.43 -0.23 9.18
C VAL A 69 1.55 -1.56 9.93
N LEU A 70 2.78 -1.99 10.26
CA LEU A 70 3.05 -3.22 11.01
C LEU A 70 2.85 -3.11 12.53
N ASP A 71 2.52 -1.94 13.08
CA ASP A 71 2.07 -1.88 14.47
C ASP A 71 0.74 -2.67 14.56
N SER A 72 0.78 -3.85 15.20
CA SER A 72 -0.26 -4.90 15.17
C SER A 72 -1.71 -4.40 15.32
N PHE A 73 -1.87 -3.31 16.05
CA PHE A 73 -3.14 -2.64 16.29
C PHE A 73 -3.77 -1.97 15.05
N PHE A 74 -2.96 -1.40 14.16
CA PHE A 74 -3.44 -0.81 12.90
C PHE A 74 -3.85 -1.88 11.90
N CYS A 75 -3.15 -3.01 11.89
CA CYS A 75 -3.52 -4.14 11.05
C CYS A 75 -4.84 -4.80 11.41
N GLU A 76 -5.13 -4.96 12.71
CA GLU A 76 -6.41 -5.49 13.15
C GLU A 76 -7.58 -4.57 12.77
N LEU A 77 -7.36 -3.26 12.81
CA LEU A 77 -8.37 -2.28 12.40
C LEU A 77 -8.62 -2.28 10.88
N LEU A 78 -7.57 -2.35 10.07
CA LEU A 78 -7.70 -2.42 8.61
C LEU A 78 -8.42 -3.70 8.16
N ASN A 79 -8.17 -4.84 8.82
CA ASN A 79 -8.90 -6.09 8.57
C ASN A 79 -10.39 -6.04 8.94
N LEU A 80 -10.82 -5.07 9.75
CA LEU A 80 -12.23 -4.91 10.15
C LEU A 80 -13.08 -4.21 9.07
N PHE A 81 -12.47 -3.53 8.10
CA PHE A 81 -13.16 -2.79 7.04
C PHE A 81 -13.09 -3.56 5.70
N PRO A 82 -14.18 -4.22 5.26
CA PRO A 82 -14.17 -5.19 4.17
C PRO A 82 -14.00 -4.60 2.75
N SER A 83 -13.91 -3.28 2.60
CA SER A 83 -13.84 -2.61 1.30
C SER A 83 -12.75 -1.53 1.32
N GLY A 84 -11.50 -1.93 1.07
CA GLY A 84 -10.35 -1.04 1.06
C GLY A 84 -9.02 -1.77 1.29
N TYR A 85 -8.13 -1.21 2.10
CA TYR A 85 -6.83 -1.81 2.41
C TYR A 85 -6.92 -3.06 3.28
N HIS A 86 -6.28 -4.14 2.87
CA HIS A 86 -5.96 -5.27 3.76
C HIS A 86 -4.61 -5.04 4.40
N CYS A 87 -4.40 -5.50 5.63
CA CYS A 87 -3.04 -5.40 6.14
C CYS A 87 -2.10 -6.27 5.30
N PRO A 88 -0.96 -5.72 4.83
CA PRO A 88 -0.02 -6.50 4.07
C PRO A 88 0.43 -7.67 4.95
N SER A 89 0.14 -8.88 4.48
CA SER A 89 0.57 -10.10 5.16
C SER A 89 1.72 -10.68 4.34
N PRO A 90 2.82 -11.12 4.98
CA PRO A 90 3.81 -11.90 4.26
C PRO A 90 3.12 -13.11 3.63
N PRO A 91 3.57 -13.55 2.43
CA PRO A 91 2.99 -14.72 1.79
C PRO A 91 3.03 -15.93 2.75
N PRO A 92 1.99 -16.78 2.75
CA PRO A 92 1.96 -17.95 3.60
C PRO A 92 3.20 -18.82 3.34
N PRO A 93 3.83 -19.41 4.38
CA PRO A 93 4.92 -20.36 4.18
C PRO A 93 4.43 -21.52 3.33
N THR A 94 5.14 -21.81 2.24
CA THR A 94 4.84 -22.95 1.36
C THR A 94 4.99 -24.27 2.13
N PRO A 95 4.05 -25.24 1.97
CA PRO A 95 4.19 -26.56 2.55
C PRO A 95 5.52 -27.21 2.13
N PRO A 96 6.19 -28.00 2.99
CA PRO A 96 7.55 -28.48 2.74
C PRO A 96 7.71 -29.43 1.54
N HIS A 97 6.63 -29.76 0.81
CA HIS A 97 6.59 -30.77 -0.26
C HIS A 97 5.81 -30.30 -1.51
N SER A 98 5.39 -29.03 -1.57
CA SER A 98 4.78 -28.48 -2.78
C SER A 98 5.86 -27.86 -3.66
N PRO A 99 5.80 -28.02 -5.01
CA PRO A 99 6.61 -27.20 -5.90
C PRO A 99 6.42 -25.72 -5.53
N PRO A 100 7.47 -24.89 -5.60
CA PRO A 100 7.31 -23.45 -5.38
C PRO A 100 6.22 -22.94 -6.33
N PRO A 101 5.20 -22.22 -5.83
CA PRO A 101 4.26 -21.57 -6.71
C PRO A 101 5.02 -20.61 -7.64
N PRO A 102 4.55 -20.38 -8.88
CA PRO A 102 5.15 -19.38 -9.76
C PRO A 102 5.29 -18.05 -9.03
N ALA A 103 6.41 -17.34 -9.26
CA ALA A 103 6.61 -16.03 -8.66
C ALA A 103 5.42 -15.12 -9.02
N PRO A 104 4.73 -14.52 -8.04
CA PRO A 104 3.53 -13.73 -8.31
C PRO A 104 3.83 -12.44 -9.08
N TYR A 105 5.10 -12.06 -9.16
CA TYR A 105 5.61 -10.91 -9.89
C TYR A 105 6.81 -11.31 -10.74
N THR A 106 6.92 -10.70 -11.91
CA THR A 106 8.06 -10.81 -12.82
C THR A 106 8.71 -9.44 -12.96
N GLN A 107 10.02 -9.38 -12.78
CA GLN A 107 10.78 -8.16 -13.06
C GLN A 107 10.66 -7.79 -14.53
N VAL A 108 10.38 -6.52 -14.81
CA VAL A 108 10.31 -6.00 -16.17
C VAL A 108 11.73 -5.79 -16.69
N LYS A 109 12.07 -6.48 -17.79
CA LYS A 109 13.46 -6.63 -18.27
C LYS A 109 14.14 -5.30 -18.57
N ASP A 110 13.43 -4.36 -19.19
CA ASP A 110 13.93 -3.04 -19.55
C ASP A 110 13.80 -2.02 -18.41
N PHE A 111 12.97 -2.30 -17.41
CA PHE A 111 12.80 -1.47 -16.22
C PHE A 111 13.67 -1.98 -15.06
N TYR A 112 14.99 -1.99 -15.24
CA TYR A 112 15.93 -2.50 -14.24
C TYR A 112 17.11 -1.56 -14.04
N ASN A 113 17.41 -1.27 -12.77
CA ASN A 113 18.53 -0.43 -12.34
C ASN A 113 18.62 0.91 -13.10
N LEU A 114 17.47 1.56 -13.30
CA LEU A 114 17.36 2.86 -13.94
C LEU A 114 17.65 3.99 -12.93
N GLU A 115 17.99 5.17 -13.45
CA GLU A 115 18.17 6.42 -12.68
C GLU A 115 16.89 7.27 -12.65
N CYS A 116 15.79 6.73 -13.20
CA CYS A 116 14.49 7.37 -13.19
C CYS A 116 13.41 6.35 -12.77
N THR A 117 12.37 6.85 -12.13
CA THR A 117 11.22 6.08 -11.66
C THR A 117 9.99 6.39 -12.51
N ALA A 118 9.01 5.50 -12.46
CA ALA A 118 7.78 5.59 -13.20
C ALA A 118 7.02 6.89 -12.86
N GLN A 119 6.58 7.61 -13.88
CA GLN A 119 5.73 8.79 -13.75
C GLN A 119 4.58 8.69 -14.76
N VAL A 120 3.44 8.17 -14.30
CA VAL A 120 2.27 7.92 -15.15
C VAL A 120 0.96 8.06 -14.37
N ASP A 121 -0.15 8.20 -15.10
CA ASP A 121 -1.49 8.41 -14.54
C ASP A 121 -2.06 7.17 -13.82
N SER A 122 -1.49 5.98 -14.03
CA SER A 122 -1.91 4.75 -13.35
C SER A 122 -1.44 4.66 -11.89
N TYR A 123 -0.86 5.74 -11.36
CA TYR A 123 -0.41 5.84 -9.97
C TYR A 123 -1.53 5.56 -8.97
N LEU A 124 -1.23 4.72 -7.99
CA LEU A 124 -2.15 4.36 -6.90
C LEU A 124 -1.74 4.98 -5.58
N THR A 125 -0.47 4.78 -5.20
CA THR A 125 0.09 5.22 -3.90
C THR A 125 1.61 5.01 -3.90
N TYR A 126 2.30 5.52 -2.88
CA TYR A 126 3.65 5.07 -2.56
C TYR A 126 3.89 5.06 -1.05
N GLY A 127 4.84 4.23 -0.65
CA GLY A 127 5.25 4.03 0.73
C GLY A 127 6.73 3.69 0.82
N LEU A 128 7.21 3.52 2.05
CA LEU A 128 8.59 3.11 2.33
C LEU A 128 8.60 1.67 2.83
N VAL A 129 9.57 0.90 2.37
CA VAL A 129 9.77 -0.50 2.76
C VAL A 129 11.24 -0.79 3.06
N ASP A 130 11.52 -1.93 3.68
CA ASP A 130 12.90 -2.37 3.90
C ASP A 130 13.41 -3.27 2.76
N THR A 131 12.54 -4.06 2.13
CA THR A 131 12.91 -5.00 1.07
C THR A 131 11.99 -4.95 -0.15
N VAL A 132 12.44 -5.54 -1.25
CA VAL A 132 11.61 -5.72 -2.45
C VAL A 132 10.40 -6.63 -2.15
N ASP A 133 10.57 -7.68 -1.33
CA ASP A 133 9.47 -8.57 -0.92
C ASP A 133 8.42 -7.84 -0.07
N ASP A 134 8.84 -6.87 0.74
CA ASP A 134 7.93 -5.99 1.47
C ASP A 134 7.08 -5.14 0.52
N CYS A 135 7.68 -4.66 -0.58
CA CYS A 135 6.95 -3.96 -1.65
C CYS A 135 5.95 -4.90 -2.35
N TYR A 136 6.26 -6.20 -2.48
CA TYR A 136 5.33 -7.19 -3.03
C TYR A 136 4.10 -7.37 -2.13
N ALA A 137 4.33 -7.52 -0.82
CA ALA A 137 3.26 -7.62 0.16
C ALA A 137 2.38 -6.37 0.13
N MET A 138 3.02 -5.20 0.05
CA MET A 138 2.37 -3.91 -0.07
C MET A 138 1.52 -3.79 -1.35
N CYS A 139 2.01 -4.20 -2.53
CA CYS A 139 1.19 -4.22 -3.73
C CYS A 139 -0.01 -5.17 -3.59
N ASN A 140 0.15 -6.32 -2.94
CA ASN A 140 -0.96 -7.25 -2.70
C ASN A 140 -2.04 -6.71 -1.76
N SER A 141 -1.71 -5.78 -0.86
CA SER A 141 -2.70 -5.12 0.01
C SER A 141 -3.51 -4.01 -0.68
N VAL A 142 -3.04 -3.52 -1.83
CA VAL A 142 -3.65 -2.40 -2.54
C VAL A 142 -4.53 -2.91 -3.68
N SER A 143 -5.82 -2.57 -3.60
CA SER A 143 -6.77 -2.91 -4.67
C SER A 143 -6.30 -2.33 -6.00
N GLY A 144 -6.33 -3.17 -7.05
CA GLY A 144 -5.95 -2.76 -8.40
C GLY A 144 -4.44 -2.65 -8.64
N CYS A 145 -3.56 -2.93 -7.67
CA CYS A 145 -2.12 -2.92 -7.92
C CYS A 145 -1.70 -4.08 -8.84
N THR A 146 -1.09 -3.73 -9.97
CA THR A 146 -0.56 -4.68 -10.98
C THR A 146 0.94 -4.51 -11.21
N PHE A 147 1.49 -3.36 -10.83
CA PHE A 147 2.90 -3.05 -10.97
C PHE A 147 3.39 -2.26 -9.77
N PHE A 148 4.64 -2.49 -9.40
CA PHE A 148 5.34 -1.60 -8.49
C PHE A 148 6.75 -1.32 -8.98
N ASN A 149 7.20 -0.11 -8.67
CA ASN A 149 8.54 0.37 -8.93
C ASN A 149 9.23 0.61 -7.59
N THR A 150 10.33 -0.11 -7.36
CA THR A 150 11.21 0.10 -6.21
C THR A 150 12.38 0.99 -6.60
N TYR A 151 12.74 1.95 -5.77
CA TYR A 151 13.90 2.82 -6.00
C TYR A 151 14.38 3.45 -4.70
N HIS A 152 15.61 3.98 -4.71
CA HIS A 152 16.12 4.80 -3.62
C HIS A 152 15.97 6.28 -3.97
N ASP A 153 15.38 7.01 -3.03
CA ASP A 153 15.30 8.46 -2.89
C ASP A 153 16.12 8.80 -1.61
N VAL A 154 16.69 10.01 -1.50
CA VAL A 154 17.51 10.43 -0.33
C VAL A 154 16.86 9.99 0.98
N ASN A 155 17.72 9.58 1.92
CA ASN A 155 17.42 8.93 3.21
C ASN A 155 17.47 7.39 3.22
N GLY A 156 17.91 6.75 2.15
CA GLY A 156 18.42 5.37 2.17
C GLY A 156 17.39 4.27 2.46
N LYS A 157 16.11 4.63 2.57
CA LYS A 157 14.99 3.68 2.60
C LYS A 157 14.59 3.32 1.16
N LEU A 158 14.01 2.15 0.99
CA LEU A 158 13.51 1.72 -0.30
C LEU A 158 12.11 2.31 -0.49
N THR A 159 11.94 3.13 -1.50
CA THR A 159 10.63 3.65 -1.90
C THR A 159 9.93 2.61 -2.77
N CYS A 160 8.65 2.36 -2.49
CA CYS A 160 7.78 1.45 -3.23
C CYS A 160 6.61 2.25 -3.79
N ALA A 161 6.59 2.49 -5.11
CA ALA A 161 5.49 3.16 -5.80
C ALA A 161 4.61 2.14 -6.53
N LEU A 162 3.29 2.24 -6.36
CA LEU A 162 2.32 1.26 -6.86
C LEU A 162 1.49 1.84 -8.00
N PHE A 163 1.20 1.01 -8.99
CA PHE A 163 0.48 1.39 -10.20
C PHE A 163 -0.54 0.33 -10.61
N SER A 164 -1.62 0.77 -11.26
CA SER A 164 -2.72 -0.06 -11.75
C SER A 164 -2.51 -0.61 -13.16
N SER A 165 -1.34 -0.41 -13.76
CA SER A 165 -0.96 -0.98 -15.05
C SER A 165 0.48 -1.48 -15.03
N CYS A 166 0.77 -2.56 -15.77
CA CYS A 166 2.15 -3.01 -16.01
C CYS A 166 2.88 -1.96 -16.87
N LEU A 167 4.04 -1.49 -16.40
CA LEU A 167 4.81 -0.42 -17.03
C LEU A 167 6.13 -0.93 -17.61
N THR A 168 6.70 -0.18 -18.55
CA THR A 168 8.00 -0.44 -19.17
C THR A 168 8.95 0.74 -18.94
N ALA A 169 10.21 0.61 -19.36
CA ALA A 169 11.22 1.66 -19.17
C ALA A 169 10.83 3.00 -19.81
N ALA A 170 9.92 2.99 -20.79
CA ALA A 170 9.41 4.19 -21.43
C ALA A 170 8.62 5.10 -20.48
N CYS A 171 8.22 4.61 -19.30
CA CYS A 171 7.52 5.38 -18.27
C CYS A 171 8.47 5.99 -17.22
N ALA A 172 9.77 5.72 -17.30
CA ALA A 172 10.76 6.13 -16.31
C ALA A 172 11.21 7.59 -16.54
N ASP A 173 10.34 8.55 -16.22
CA ASP A 173 10.58 9.99 -16.47
C ASP A 173 10.97 10.78 -15.21
N ASN A 174 10.66 10.29 -14.01
CA ASN A 174 11.02 10.99 -12.77
C ASN A 174 12.43 10.60 -12.33
N CYS A 175 13.42 11.43 -12.64
CA CYS A 175 14.82 11.17 -12.30
C CYS A 175 15.25 11.83 -10.97
N GLY A 176 14.30 12.38 -10.21
CA GLY A 176 14.57 13.18 -9.02
C GLY A 176 14.99 14.60 -9.41
N GLY A 177 15.95 15.16 -8.67
CA GLY A 177 16.47 16.51 -8.83
C GLY A 177 15.68 17.57 -8.05
N GLN A 178 14.69 17.16 -7.25
CA GLN A 178 13.94 18.09 -6.41
C GLN A 178 14.78 18.47 -5.17
N THR A 179 14.72 19.75 -4.80
CA THR A 179 15.33 20.24 -3.55
C THR A 179 14.47 19.83 -2.37
N GLN A 180 15.09 19.17 -1.40
CA GLN A 180 14.47 18.74 -0.15
C GLN A 180 14.37 19.89 0.86
N PRO A 181 13.54 19.78 1.92
CA PRO A 181 13.41 20.81 2.95
C PRO A 181 14.72 21.16 3.68
N ASP A 182 15.68 20.24 3.70
CA ASP A 182 17.02 20.44 4.29
C ASP A 182 18.04 21.05 3.31
N GLY A 183 17.63 21.34 2.07
CA GLY A 183 18.47 21.91 1.01
C GLY A 183 19.29 20.89 0.23
N SER A 184 19.20 19.59 0.56
CA SER A 184 19.77 18.53 -0.28
C SER A 184 18.99 18.38 -1.59
N ILE A 185 19.62 17.76 -2.59
CA ILE A 185 18.96 17.41 -3.86
C ILE A 185 18.80 15.89 -3.87
N ASP A 186 17.57 15.43 -4.14
CA ASP A 186 17.31 14.01 -4.33
C ASP A 186 17.72 13.53 -5.73
N TYR A 187 18.18 12.30 -5.82
CA TYR A 187 18.38 11.59 -7.08
C TYR A 187 17.88 10.16 -6.96
N ILE A 188 17.13 9.74 -7.98
CA ILE A 188 16.61 8.39 -8.05
C ILE A 188 17.73 7.44 -8.45
N THR A 189 17.88 6.35 -7.69
CA THR A 189 18.86 5.30 -8.01
C THR A 189 18.26 3.91 -7.86
N GLN A 190 18.83 2.95 -8.59
CA GLN A 190 18.48 1.53 -8.54
C GLN A 190 17.00 1.25 -8.81
N SER A 191 16.39 2.05 -9.69
CA SER A 191 14.97 1.96 -10.01
C SER A 191 14.65 0.69 -10.79
N THR A 192 13.80 -0.16 -10.24
CA THR A 192 13.43 -1.46 -10.81
C THR A 192 11.91 -1.64 -10.77
N GLY A 193 11.34 -2.15 -11.86
CA GLY A 193 9.92 -2.38 -12.05
C GLY A 193 9.56 -3.86 -12.09
N TYR A 194 8.38 -4.20 -11.55
CA TYR A 194 7.88 -5.56 -11.47
C TYR A 194 6.39 -5.61 -11.78
N CYS A 195 5.99 -6.51 -12.68
CA CYS A 195 4.58 -6.73 -13.04
C CYS A 195 4.04 -8.00 -12.42
N LYS A 196 2.77 -7.97 -12.01
CA LYS A 196 2.05 -9.15 -11.52
C LYS A 196 1.93 -10.17 -12.66
N ALA A 197 2.10 -11.45 -12.35
CA ALA A 197 2.00 -12.51 -13.34
C ALA A 197 0.61 -12.46 -14.04
N GLY A 198 0.62 -12.49 -15.37
CA GLY A 198 -0.60 -12.40 -16.20
C GLY A 198 -0.93 -11.01 -16.73
N TYR A 199 -0.04 -10.02 -16.52
CA TYR A 199 -0.06 -8.70 -17.14
C TYR A 199 1.16 -8.48 -18.03
#